data_AF-A0A497DHU9-F1
#
_entry.id   AF-A0A497DHU9-F1
#
_cell.length_a   1.000
_cell.length_b   1.000
_cell.length_c   1.000
_cell.angle_alpha   90.00
_cell.angle_beta   90.00
_cell.angle_gamma   90.00
#
_symmetry.space_group_name_H-M   'P 1'
#
loop_
_entity.id
_entity.type
_entity.pdbx_description
1 polymer ?
#
loop_
_entity_poly.entity_id
_entity_poly.type
_entity_poly.pdbx_seq_one_letter_code
_entity_poly.pdbx_strand_id
1 'polypeptide(L)' 'MNYFRYLLYPFALLYGLAVFIRHWMFDLGVLPSKSYPIPVIGVGNITVGGTGKTPMVEYIIRL' A
#
# COMPACT_ATOMS: atom_id res chain seq x y z
N MET A 1 -2.30 -23.41 15.25
CA MET A 1 -1.82 -22.09 14.79
C MET A 1 -0.46 -22.28 14.14
N ASN A 2 -0.33 -22.01 12.84
CA ASN A 2 0.76 -22.49 11.99
C ASN A 2 2.15 -21.99 12.45
N TYR A 3 3.03 -22.90 12.86
CA TYR A 3 4.44 -22.66 13.20
C TYR A 3 5.22 -21.87 12.14
N PHE A 4 4.81 -21.98 10.86
CA PHE A 4 5.35 -21.21 9.74
C PHE A 4 5.28 -19.68 9.92
N ARG A 5 4.30 -19.15 10.66
CA ARG A 5 4.22 -17.69 10.90
C ARG A 5 5.40 -17.16 11.70
N TYR A 6 5.88 -17.93 12.67
CA TYR A 6 7.03 -17.53 13.50
C TYR A 6 8.33 -17.55 12.69
N LEU A 7 8.48 -18.49 11.75
CA LEU A 7 9.62 -18.54 10.84
C LEU A 7 9.67 -17.33 9.89
N LEU A 8 8.49 -16.85 9.45
CA LEU A 8 8.37 -15.71 8.54
C LEU A 8 8.43 -14.35 9.26
N TYR A 9 8.32 -14.32 10.58
CA TYR A 9 8.35 -13.09 11.38
C TYR A 9 9.60 -12.21 11.17
N PRO A 10 10.85 -12.74 11.19
CA PRO A 10 12.03 -11.91 10.89
C PRO A 10 11.97 -11.29 9.49
N PHE A 11 11.43 -11.99 8.50
CA PHE A 11 11.24 -11.44 7.15
C PHE A 11 10.17 -10.34 7.13
N ALA A 12 9.10 -10.48 7.92
CA ALA A 12 8.07 -9.45 8.06
C ALA A 12 8.63 -8.16 8.70
N LEU A 13 9.54 -8.29 9.68
CA LEU A 13 10.22 -7.13 10.27
C LEU A 13 11.11 -6.41 9.26
N LEU A 14 11.91 -7.15 8.48
CA LEU A 14 12.75 -6.57 7.42
C LEU A 14 11.90 -5.86 6.35
N TYR A 15 10.81 -6.49 5.92
CA TYR A 15 9.85 -5.89 4.99
C TYR A 15 9.23 -4.62 5.58
N GLY A 16 8.79 -4.66 6.84
CA GLY A 16 8.22 -3.50 7.53
C GLY A 16 9.20 -2.32 7.62
N LEU A 17 10.46 -2.59 7.95
CA LEU A 17 11.53 -1.58 7.98
C LEU A 17 11.76 -0.97 6.58
N ALA A 18 11.81 -1.80 5.54
CA ALA A 18 11.98 -1.32 4.17
C ALA A 18 10.81 -0.42 3.72
N VAL A 19 9.57 -0.81 4.02
CA VAL A 19 8.37 0.00 3.73
C VAL A 19 8.37 1.30 4.52
N PHE A 20 8.75 1.26 5.80
CA PHE A 20 8.88 2.45 6.65
C PHE A 20 9.87 3.45 6.06
N ILE A 21 11.08 2.99 5.70
CA ILE A 21 12.10 3.84 5.07
C ILE A 21 11.57 4.42 3.75
N ARG A 22 10.92 3.61 2.92
CA ARG A 22 10.32 4.08 1.66
C ARG A 22 9.30 5.19 1.89
N HIS A 23 8.37 5.03 2.84
CA HIS A 23 7.38 6.07 3.16
C HIS A 23 8.06 7.33 3.65
N TRP A 24 9.03 7.20 4.55
CA TRP A 24 9.78 8.34 5.06
C TRP A 24 10.51 9.12 3.95
N MET A 25 11.06 8.42 2.95
CA MET A 25 11.66 9.07 1.78
C MET A 25 10.65 9.80 0.89
N PHE A 26 9.40 9.34 0.81
CA PHE A 26 8.32 10.08 0.13
C PHE A 26 7.90 11.31 0.93
N ASP A 27 7.76 11.19 2.26
CA ASP A 27 7.40 12.30 3.14
C ASP A 27 8.44 13.42 3.11
N LEU A 28 9.73 13.06 3.02
CA LEU A 28 10.84 14.00 2.86
C LEU A 28 10.98 14.57 1.43
N GLY A 29 10.19 14.10 0.46
CA GLY A 29 10.28 14.53 -0.94
C GLY A 29 11.52 14.03 -1.68
N VAL A 30 12.25 13.05 -1.12
CA VAL A 30 13.45 12.46 -1.73
C VAL A 30 13.06 11.59 -2.93
N LEU A 31 11.95 10.85 -2.83
CA LEU A 31 11.43 10.06 -3.93
C LEU A 31 10.54 10.92 -4.84
N PRO A 32 10.63 10.76 -6.18
CA PRO A 32 9.88 11.59 -7.11
C PRO A 32 8.38 11.31 -7.01
N SER A 33 7.59 12.37 -6.91
CA SER A 33 6.14 12.35 -7.05
C SER A 33 5.73 13.04 -8.35
N LYS A 34 4.69 12.55 -9.02
CA LYS A 34 4.14 13.13 -10.24
C LYS A 34 2.75 13.69 -9.97
N SER A 35 2.55 14.96 -10.30
CA SER A 35 1.23 15.60 -10.32
C SER A 35 0.71 15.71 -11.76
N TYR A 36 -0.61 15.78 -11.88
CA TYR A 36 -1.30 15.95 -13.15
C TYR A 36 -2.24 17.16 -13.05
N PRO A 37 -2.53 17.86 -14.16
CA PRO A 37 -3.42 19.02 -14.16
C PRO A 37 -4.91 18.67 -13.99
N ILE A 38 -5.24 17.37 -13.92
CA ILE A 38 -6.58 16.84 -13.68
C ILE A 38 -6.67 16.24 -12.28
N PRO A 39 -7.87 16.23 -11.65
CA PRO A 39 -8.05 15.54 -10.37
C PRO A 39 -7.80 14.03 -10.55
N VAL A 40 -7.03 13.43 -9.63
CA VAL A 40 -6.68 12.01 -9.63
C VAL A 40 -7.13 11.37 -8.32
N ILE A 41 -7.86 10.26 -8.41
CA ILE A 41 -8.31 9.48 -7.25
C ILE A 41 -7.58 8.13 -7.25
N GLY A 42 -6.80 7.85 -6.21
CA GLY A 42 -6.13 6.57 -5.99
C GLY A 42 -6.92 5.68 -5.05
N VAL A 43 -7.51 4.60 -5.55
CA VAL A 43 -8.16 3.58 -4.70
C VAL A 43 -7.12 2.52 -4.33
N GLY A 44 -7.08 2.07 -3.07
CA GLY A 44 -6.05 1.18 -2.52
C GLY A 44 -6.53 0.36 -1.31
N ASN A 45 -5.71 -0.60 -0.85
CA ASN A 45 -5.91 -1.32 0.41
C ASN A 45 -4.53 -1.71 1.02
N ILE A 46 -4.50 -2.02 2.31
CA ILE A 46 -3.29 -2.39 3.08
C ILE A 46 -3.04 -3.91 3.04
N THR A 47 -4.11 -4.71 3.00
CA THR A 47 -4.04 -6.17 3.09
C THR A 47 -3.99 -6.80 1.70
N VAL A 48 -3.21 -7.87 1.56
CA VAL A 48 -3.21 -8.72 0.37
C VAL A 48 -4.49 -9.57 0.30
N GLY A 49 -4.97 -9.83 -0.92
CA GLY A 49 -6.16 -10.63 -1.16
C GLY A 49 -7.36 -9.82 -1.69
N GLY A 50 -8.52 -10.47 -1.77
CA GLY A 50 -9.74 -9.87 -2.32
C GLY A 50 -10.43 -8.94 -1.32
N THR A 51 -10.02 -7.68 -1.26
CA THR A 51 -10.53 -6.70 -0.28
C THR A 51 -11.54 -5.71 -0.86
N GLY A 52 -12.26 -6.09 -1.92
CA GLY A 52 -13.34 -5.27 -2.48
C GLY A 52 -12.89 -4.04 -3.27
N LYS A 53 -11.60 -3.95 -3.66
CA LYS A 53 -11.07 -2.81 -4.42
C LYS A 53 -11.83 -2.59 -5.74
N THR A 54 -12.14 -3.65 -6.48
CA THR A 54 -12.87 -3.58 -7.75
C THR A 54 -14.32 -3.10 -7.58
N PRO A 55 -15.14 -3.67 -6.68
CA PRO A 55 -16.46 -3.11 -6.37
C PRO A 55 -16.41 -1.65 -5.90
N MET A 56 -15.41 -1.25 -5.11
CA MET A 56 -15.26 0.14 -4.65
C MET A 56 -15.00 1.10 -5.81
N VAL A 57 -14.15 0.71 -6.77
CA VAL A 57 -13.90 1.51 -7.97
C VAL A 57 -15.17 1.65 -8.80
N GLU A 58 -15.95 0.58 -8.97
CA GLU A 58 -17.23 0.64 -9.68
C GLU A 58 -18.21 1.61 -9.00
N TYR A 59 -18.29 1.57 -7.67
CA TYR A 59 -19.13 2.50 -6.91
C TYR A 59 -18.70 3.96 -7.10
N ILE A 60 -17.41 4.27 -7.01
CA ILE A 60 -16.88 5.63 -7.20
C ILE A 60 -17.19 6.17 -8.61
N ILE A 61 -17.13 5.33 -9.64
CA ILE A 61 -17.43 5.73 -11.02
C ILE A 61 -18.92 6.04 -11.22
N ARG A 62 -19.81 5.43 -10.42
CA ARG A 62 -21.27 5.60 -10.53
C ARG A 62 -21.83 6.75 -9.68
N LEU A 63 -21.03 7.32 -8.78
CA LEU A 63 -21.35 8.51 -7.99
C LEU A 63 -21.34 9.76 -8.87
#